data_AF-A0A4Y4DIC2-F1
#
_entry.id   AF-A0A4Y4DIC2-F1
#
_cell.length_a   1.000
_cell.length_b   1.000
_cell.length_c   1.000
_cell.angle_alpha   90.00
_cell.angle_beta   90.00
_cell.angle_gamma   90.00
#
_symmetry.space_group_name_H-M   'P 1'
#
loop_
_entity.id
_entity.type
_entity.pdbx_description
1 polymer ?
#
loop_
_entity_poly.entity_id
_entity_poly.type
_entity_poly.pdbx_seq_one_letter_code
_entity_poly.pdbx_strand_id
1 'polypeptide(L)'
;MGNNPKKKQPWSQSIKGPLSFSLVMAIVSGVVGMISSTGGSENPIRLDIGLACFGIAFIVCLLVISVLTMASKENDPELGKGTGVNRSSADPDKKFED
;
A
#
# COMPACT_ATOMS: atom_id res chain seq x y z
N MET A 1 -11.64 28.54 15.72
CA MET A 1 -11.04 27.42 14.95
C MET A 1 -12.13 26.37 14.70
N GLY A 2 -12.42 26.04 13.44
CA GLY A 2 -13.59 25.25 13.05
C GLY A 2 -13.50 23.77 13.45
N ASN A 3 -14.47 23.31 14.23
CA ASN A 3 -14.70 21.89 14.49
C ASN A 3 -15.48 21.29 13.33
N ASN A 4 -14.79 20.94 12.24
CA ASN A 4 -15.39 20.12 11.19
C ASN A 4 -15.21 18.65 11.59
N PRO A 5 -16.30 17.90 11.88
CA PRO A 5 -16.17 16.47 12.14
C PRO A 5 -15.59 15.81 10.88
N LYS A 6 -14.43 15.16 11.01
CA LYS A 6 -13.81 14.38 9.92
C LYS A 6 -14.83 13.34 9.45
N LYS A 7 -15.54 13.63 8.36
CA LYS A 7 -16.54 12.74 7.76
C LYS A 7 -15.82 11.43 7.43
N LYS A 8 -16.15 10.35 8.16
CA LYS A 8 -15.60 9.02 7.90
C LYS A 8 -15.93 8.65 6.46
N GLN A 9 -14.92 8.70 5.58
CA GLN A 9 -15.08 8.30 4.19
C GLN A 9 -15.50 6.83 4.18
N PRO A 10 -16.51 6.44 3.38
CA PRO A 10 -16.93 5.05 3.30
C PRO A 10 -15.74 4.20 2.83
N TRP A 11 -15.50 3.06 3.48
CA TRP A 11 -14.37 2.17 3.25
C TRP A 11 -14.18 1.79 1.77
N SER A 12 -15.29 1.66 1.04
CA SER A 12 -15.31 1.44 -0.41
C SER A 12 -14.62 2.54 -1.23
N GLN A 13 -14.69 3.81 -0.78
CA GLN A 13 -14.05 4.93 -1.46
C GLN A 13 -12.52 4.86 -1.37
N SER A 14 -11.99 4.38 -0.24
CA SER A 14 -10.54 4.26 -0.01
C SER A 14 -9.90 3.14 -0.83
N ILE A 15 -10.66 2.10 -1.19
CA ILE A 15 -10.14 0.93 -1.92
C ILE A 15 -10.30 1.08 -3.43
N LYS A 16 -11.32 1.83 -3.88
CA LYS A 16 -11.65 1.95 -5.29
C LYS A 16 -10.49 2.51 -6.12
N GLY A 17 -9.77 3.51 -5.60
CA GLY A 17 -8.61 4.10 -6.29
C GLY A 17 -7.49 3.07 -6.54
N PRO A 18 -6.88 2.52 -5.47
CA PRO A 18 -5.89 1.44 -5.57
C PRO A 18 -6.30 0.27 -6.47
N LEU A 19 -7.55 -0.20 -6.32
CA LEU A 19 -8.04 -1.36 -7.04
C LEU A 19 -8.18 -1.09 -8.55
N SER A 20 -8.72 0.07 -8.92
CA SER A 20 -8.89 0.45 -10.32
C SER A 20 -7.54 0.62 -11.01
N PHE A 21 -6.58 1.26 -10.33
CA PHE A 21 -5.24 1.44 -10.86
C PHE A 21 -4.53 0.11 -11.11
N SER A 22 -4.53 -0.79 -10.11
CA SER A 22 -3.93 -2.12 -10.25
C SER A 22 -4.56 -2.91 -11.40
N LEU A 23 -5.88 -2.83 -11.57
CA LEU A 23 -6.58 -3.53 -12.64
C LEU A 23 -6.16 -3.03 -14.03
N VAL A 24 -6.06 -1.71 -14.23
CA VAL A 24 -5.61 -1.12 -15.50
C VAL A 24 -4.18 -1.55 -15.81
N MET A 25 -3.27 -1.48 -14.83
CA MET A 25 -1.89 -1.91 -15.00
C MET A 25 -1.77 -3.40 -15.34
N ALA A 26 -2.60 -4.24 -14.73
CA ALA A 26 -2.65 -5.66 -15.02
C ALA A 26 -3.10 -5.94 -16.47
N ILE A 27 -4.13 -5.23 -16.96
CA ILE A 27 -4.60 -5.36 -18.35
C ILE A 27 -3.47 -4.98 -19.32
N VAL A 28 -2.80 -3.85 -19.08
CA VAL A 28 -1.67 -3.41 -19.93
C VAL A 28 -0.56 -4.45 -19.93
N SER A 29 -0.16 -4.95 -18.75
CA SER A 29 0.85 -6.01 -18.63
C SER A 29 0.43 -7.29 -19.36
N GLY A 30 -0.83 -7.70 -19.24
CA GLY A 30 -1.34 -8.89 -19.91
C GLY A 30 -1.30 -8.77 -21.43
N VAL A 31 -1.69 -7.63 -21.98
CA VAL A 31 -1.62 -7.36 -23.44
C VAL A 31 -0.17 -7.32 -23.91
N VAL A 32 0.71 -6.63 -23.19
CA VAL A 32 2.13 -6.53 -23.53
C VAL A 32 2.80 -7.90 -23.44
N GLY A 33 2.52 -8.69 -22.40
CA GLY A 33 3.04 -10.05 -22.23
C GLY A 33 2.54 -11.00 -23.31
N MET A 34 1.26 -10.87 -23.68
CA MET A 34 0.65 -11.65 -24.76
C MET A 34 1.31 -11.38 -26.11
N ILE A 35 1.56 -10.11 -26.45
CA ILE A 35 2.20 -9.73 -27.74
C ILE A 35 3.71 -10.05 -27.71
N SER A 36 4.40 -9.72 -26.63
CA SER A 36 5.85 -9.90 -26.54
C SER A 36 6.26 -11.38 -26.51
N SER A 37 5.41 -12.25 -25.97
CA SER A 37 5.73 -13.68 -25.81
C SER A 37 5.59 -14.52 -27.07
N THR A 38 4.96 -13.98 -28.13
CA THR A 38 4.91 -14.67 -29.43
C THR A 38 6.23 -14.55 -30.19
N GLY A 39 7.10 -13.59 -29.84
CA GLY A 39 8.43 -13.45 -30.47
C GLY A 39 8.41 -13.14 -31.97
N GLY A 40 7.26 -12.80 -32.55
CA GLY A 40 7.09 -12.52 -33.98
C GLY A 40 5.67 -12.80 -34.49
N SER A 41 5.33 -12.28 -35.68
CA SER A 41 3.98 -12.35 -36.27
C SER A 41 3.53 -13.77 -36.68
N GLU A 42 4.46 -14.71 -36.81
CA GLU A 42 4.18 -16.07 -37.30
C GLU A 42 3.78 -17.05 -36.17
N ASN A 43 3.85 -16.62 -34.91
CA ASN A 43 3.55 -17.48 -33.78
C ASN A 43 2.13 -17.24 -33.23
N PRO A 44 1.45 -18.30 -32.75
CA PRO A 44 0.11 -18.18 -32.18
C PRO A 44 0.10 -17.31 -30.92
N ILE A 45 -1.01 -16.62 -30.70
CA ILE A 45 -1.21 -15.78 -29.52
C ILE A 45 -1.17 -16.64 -28.26
N ARG A 46 -0.25 -16.29 -27.35
CA ARG A 46 -0.03 -16.98 -26.08
C ARG A 46 -0.88 -16.39 -24.96
N LEU A 47 -2.16 -16.79 -24.94
CA LEU A 47 -3.11 -16.38 -23.90
C LEU A 47 -2.71 -16.86 -22.50
N ASP A 48 -2.03 -18.01 -22.42
CA ASP A 48 -1.45 -18.55 -21.19
C ASP A 48 -0.49 -17.56 -20.52
N ILE A 49 0.46 -17.03 -21.30
CA ILE A 49 1.44 -16.05 -20.82
C ILE A 49 0.79 -14.71 -20.54
N GLY A 50 -0.09 -14.24 -21.44
CA GLY A 50 -0.82 -12.98 -21.22
C GLY A 50 -1.59 -12.98 -19.90
N LEU A 51 -2.30 -14.07 -19.60
CA LEU A 51 -3.05 -14.22 -18.36
C LEU A 51 -2.14 -14.32 -17.12
N ALA A 52 -1.00 -15.02 -17.24
CA ALA A 52 -0.01 -15.07 -16.17
C ALA A 52 0.59 -13.68 -15.88
N CYS A 53 1.00 -12.94 -16.91
CA CYS A 53 1.51 -11.57 -16.80
C CYS A 53 0.48 -10.61 -16.21
N PHE A 54 -0.80 -10.76 -16.58
CA PHE A 54 -1.91 -10.02 -15.96
C PHE A 54 -1.98 -10.30 -14.45
N GLY A 55 -2.06 -11.58 -14.06
CA GLY A 55 -2.21 -11.98 -12.66
C GLY A 55 -1.03 -11.53 -11.79
N ILE A 56 0.20 -11.74 -12.27
CA ILE A 56 1.41 -11.34 -11.56
C ILE A 56 1.44 -9.82 -11.36
N ALA A 57 1.23 -9.05 -12.43
CA ALA A 57 1.25 -7.59 -12.35
C ALA A 57 0.16 -7.03 -11.44
N PHE A 58 -1.04 -7.63 -11.47
CA PHE A 58 -2.15 -7.24 -10.58
C PHE A 58 -1.78 -7.41 -9.11
N ILE A 59 -1.26 -8.58 -8.74
CA ILE A 59 -0.86 -8.89 -7.37
C ILE A 59 0.28 -7.97 -6.92
N VAL A 60 1.31 -7.80 -7.76
CA VAL A 60 2.45 -6.91 -7.43
C VAL A 60 2.00 -5.47 -7.22
N CYS A 61 1.13 -4.93 -8.08
CA CYS A 61 0.58 -3.57 -7.88
C CYS A 61 -0.20 -3.46 -6.57
N LEU A 62 -1.05 -4.43 -6.25
CA LEU A 62 -1.78 -4.43 -4.98
C LEU A 62 -0.84 -4.48 -3.77
N LEU A 63 0.22 -5.30 -3.84
CA LEU A 63 1.21 -5.39 -2.77
C LEU A 63 1.95 -4.06 -2.58
N VAL A 64 2.43 -3.44 -3.66
CA VAL A 64 3.13 -2.16 -3.60
C VAL A 64 2.22 -1.07 -3.04
N ILE A 65 0.98 -0.96 -3.54
CA ILE A 65 0.05 0.05 -3.04
C ILE A 65 -0.32 -0.21 -1.58
N SER A 66 -0.49 -1.47 -1.17
CA SER A 66 -0.74 -1.84 0.21
C SER A 66 0.39 -1.35 1.13
N VAL A 67 1.65 -1.62 0.74
CA VAL A 67 2.83 -1.16 1.49
C VAL A 67 2.91 0.36 1.53
N LEU A 68 2.71 1.05 0.40
CA LEU A 68 2.70 2.51 0.34
C LEU A 68 1.57 3.13 1.18
N THR A 69 0.40 2.50 1.20
CA THR A 69 -0.74 2.95 2.00
C THR A 69 -0.46 2.81 3.49
N MET A 70 0.20 1.72 3.90
CA MET A 70 0.66 1.56 5.28
C MET A 70 1.73 2.59 5.64
N ALA A 71 2.71 2.82 4.76
CA ALA A 71 3.79 3.78 4.98
C ALA A 71 3.30 5.24 5.01
N SER A 72 2.26 5.57 4.24
CA SER A 72 1.67 6.92 4.20
C SER A 72 0.67 7.18 5.32
N LYS A 73 0.31 6.16 6.11
CA LYS A 73 -0.66 6.32 7.18
C LYS A 73 0.00 7.11 8.32
N GLU A 74 -0.57 8.26 8.64
CA GLU A 74 -0.13 9.05 9.79
C GLU A 74 -0.18 8.19 11.06
N ASN A 75 0.90 8.25 11.85
CA ASN A 75 0.96 7.56 13.13
C ASN A 75 0.01 8.24 14.12
N ASP A 76 -0.58 7.49 15.05
CA ASP A 76 -1.43 8.07 16.08
C ASP A 76 -0.61 9.09 16.91
N PRO A 77 -1.09 10.32 17.13
CA PRO A 77 -0.36 11.33 17.90
C PRO A 77 -0.04 10.87 19.32
N GLU A 78 -0.78 9.90 19.87
CA GLU A 78 -0.51 9.33 21.19
C GLU A 78 0.62 8.29 21.19
N LEU A 79 0.92 7.64 20.06
CA LEU A 79 2.03 6.68 19.94
C LEU A 79 3.41 7.36 19.98
N GLY A 80 3.48 8.66 19.64
CA GLY A 80 4.69 9.49 19.78
C GLY A 80 4.82 10.19 21.13
N LYS A 81 3.72 10.30 21.89
CA LYS A 81 3.76 10.69 23.30
C LYS A 81 4.24 9.47 24.07
N GLY A 82 5.55 9.38 24.29
CA GLY A 82 6.11 8.35 25.15
C GLY A 82 5.28 8.21 26.42
N THR A 83 5.05 6.97 26.87
CA THR A 83 4.12 6.61 27.96
C THR A 83 4.46 7.27 29.31
N GLY A 84 5.49 8.11 29.38
CA GLY A 84 6.10 8.62 30.61
C GLY A 84 6.87 7.54 31.38
N VAL A 85 6.81 6.27 30.95
CA VAL A 85 7.40 5.13 31.68
C VAL A 85 8.88 4.95 31.35
N ASN A 86 9.36 5.43 30.19
CA ASN A 86 10.80 5.50 29.90
C ASN A 86 11.37 6.87 30.33
N ARG A 87 11.55 7.01 31.64
CA ARG A 87 12.51 7.97 32.22
C ARG A 87 13.89 7.71 31.60
N SER A 88 14.60 8.79 31.30
CA SER A 88 15.98 8.73 30.84
C SER A 88 16.84 7.85 31.76
N SER A 89 17.55 6.88 31.22
CA SER A 89 18.54 6.09 31.97
C SER A 89 19.74 6.93 32.43
N ALA A 90 19.89 8.15 31.89
CA ALA A 90 20.97 9.07 32.28
C ALA A 90 20.65 9.85 33.55
N ASP A 91 19.37 9.95 33.96
CA ASP A 91 18.98 10.70 35.16
C ASP A 91 17.82 9.97 35.87
N PRO A 92 18.11 8.92 36.65
CA PRO A 92 17.13 8.33 37.54
C PRO A 92 16.82 9.36 38.62
N ASP A 93 15.57 9.84 38.60
CA ASP A 93 14.95 10.71 39.60
C ASP A 93 15.49 10.43 41.01
N LYS A 94 16.22 11.41 41.57
CA LYS A 94 16.78 11.29 42.91
C LYS A 94 15.62 11.14 43.88
N LYS A 95 15.61 10.02 44.61
CA LYS A 95 14.67 9.80 45.71
C LYS A 95 14.69 11.02 46.62
N PHE A 96 13.50 11.56 46.87
CA PHE A 96 13.25 12.45 48.00
C PHE A 96 13.60 11.65 49.27
N GLU A 97 14.66 12.05 49.95
CA GLU A 97 14.95 11.65 51.32
C GLU A 97 14.07 12.50 52.26
N ASP A 98 13.27 11.78 53.05
CA ASP A 98 12.57 12.09 54.31
C ASP A 98 12.01 13.49 54.58
#